data_AF-A0A7J4EW62-F1
#
_entry.id   AF-A0A7J4EW62-F1
#
_cell.length_a   1.000
_cell.length_b   1.000
_cell.length_c   1.000
_cell.angle_alpha   90.00
_cell.angle_beta   90.00
_cell.angle_gamma   90.00
#
_symmetry.space_group_name_H-M   'P 1'
#
loop_
_entity.id
_entity.type
_entity.pdbx_description
1 polymer ?
#
loop_
_entity_poly.entity_id
_entity_poly.type
_entity_poly.pdbx_seq_one_letter_code
_entity_poly.pdbx_strand_id
1 'polypeptide(L)'
;ILLILQLAIGAILLIYLDEVVSRYGIGSGIGLFIAAGVSQTIFVGAFGPEGYFWKFIDALIQGALRVALEYILPILGTIVVFLIVVYAECLRVEIPLAHGRIRGAVGKYPIKFIYVSNLPVIFTAALFANIQLWAMFLDKIGFPILGRFIEGRPVDGIAYYFTTPYGLSSVLSDPIHAIVYTILMVIFCIIFGIFWVETAGLDAASMARRLGSLNMAIKGFRKSTKAIEQRLKRYIMPITVMSSAFIGLLAALADFTGALGGGTGVLLTVSIVYRLYEQIIQEQISELHPILAKLLRR
;
A
#
# COMPACT_ATOMS: atom_id res chain seq x y z
N ILE A 1 -4.53 5.77 -33.64
CA ILE A 1 -5.87 6.22 -33.20
C ILE A 1 -6.70 5.04 -32.68
N LEU A 2 -6.90 3.96 -33.45
CA LEU A 2 -7.66 2.78 -32.98
C LEU A 2 -7.11 2.15 -31.69
N LEU A 3 -5.79 2.00 -31.57
CA LEU A 3 -5.15 1.48 -30.35
C LEU A 3 -5.37 2.41 -29.14
N ILE A 4 -5.30 3.72 -29.33
CA ILE A 4 -5.58 4.72 -28.28
C ILE A 4 -7.03 4.59 -27.81
N LEU A 5 -7.97 4.43 -28.75
CA LEU A 5 -9.38 4.23 -28.43
C LEU A 5 -9.61 2.93 -27.63
N GLN A 6 -8.96 1.83 -28.01
CA GLN A 6 -9.04 0.55 -27.29
C GLN A 6 -8.51 0.66 -25.86
N LEU A 7 -7.36 1.31 -25.66
CA LEU A 7 -6.80 1.55 -24.32
C LEU A 7 -7.71 2.45 -23.48
N ALA A 8 -8.27 3.51 -24.07
CA ALA A 8 -9.19 4.42 -23.37
C ALA A 8 -10.49 3.71 -22.96
N ILE A 9 -11.08 2.92 -23.87
CA ILE A 9 -12.26 2.10 -23.56
C ILE A 9 -11.94 1.09 -22.44
N GLY A 10 -10.78 0.44 -22.49
CA GLY A 10 -10.33 -0.46 -21.43
C GLY A 10 -10.23 0.23 -20.06
N ALA A 11 -9.65 1.43 -20.00
CA ALA A 11 -9.58 2.22 -18.77
C ALA A 11 -10.96 2.63 -18.26
N ILE A 12 -11.87 3.05 -19.15
CA ILE A 12 -13.26 3.39 -18.81
C ILE A 12 -13.99 2.17 -18.22
N LEU A 13 -13.83 0.99 -18.82
CA LEU A 13 -14.41 -0.25 -18.30
C LEU A 13 -13.91 -0.56 -16.88
N LEU A 14 -12.61 -0.36 -16.59
CA LEU A 14 -12.08 -0.56 -15.23
C LEU A 14 -12.71 0.41 -14.22
N ILE A 15 -12.98 1.65 -14.60
CA ILE A 15 -13.67 2.63 -13.73
C ILE A 15 -15.10 2.16 -13.44
N TYR A 16 -15.85 1.71 -14.46
CA TYR A 16 -17.21 1.19 -14.25
C TYR A 16 -17.21 -0.08 -13.40
N LEU A 17 -16.24 -0.99 -13.60
CA LEU A 17 -16.12 -2.18 -12.76
C LEU A 17 -15.77 -1.83 -11.31
N ASP A 18 -14.97 -0.79 -11.06
CA ASP A 18 -14.72 -0.29 -9.70
C ASP A 18 -16.00 0.23 -9.03
N GLU A 19 -16.86 0.94 -9.76
CA GLU A 19 -18.16 1.37 -9.24
C GLU A 19 -19.08 0.19 -8.92
N VAL A 20 -19.10 -0.85 -9.78
CA VAL A 20 -19.90 -2.06 -9.56
C VAL A 20 -19.42 -2.80 -8.31
N VAL A 21 -18.11 -3.02 -8.17
CA VAL A 21 -17.54 -3.69 -6.99
C VAL A 21 -17.80 -2.87 -5.73
N SER A 22 -17.67 -1.55 -5.79
CA SER A 22 -17.88 -0.68 -4.63
C SER A 22 -19.35 -0.61 -4.18
N ARG A 23 -20.32 -0.82 -5.07
CA ARG A 23 -21.76 -0.79 -4.75
C ARG A 23 -22.38 -2.15 -4.46
N TYR A 24 -21.96 -3.18 -5.18
CA TYR A 24 -22.57 -4.51 -5.17
C TYR A 24 -21.64 -5.62 -4.65
N GLY A 25 -20.34 -5.32 -4.51
CA GLY A 25 -19.34 -6.25 -4.02
C GLY A 25 -18.80 -5.88 -2.65
N ILE A 26 -17.70 -6.54 -2.27
CA ILE A 26 -16.99 -6.34 -1.01
C ILE A 26 -15.65 -5.67 -1.30
N GLY A 27 -15.37 -4.58 -0.59
CA GLY A 27 -14.11 -3.85 -0.71
C GLY A 27 -14.11 -2.77 -1.78
N SER A 28 -12.98 -2.59 -2.45
CA SER A 28 -12.76 -1.60 -3.49
C SER A 28 -12.24 -2.29 -4.75
N GLY A 29 -12.78 -1.93 -5.91
CA GLY A 29 -12.38 -2.54 -7.18
C GLY A 29 -10.93 -2.24 -7.55
N ILE A 30 -10.45 -1.01 -7.36
CA ILE A 30 -9.03 -0.65 -7.56
C ILE A 30 -8.12 -1.55 -6.73
N GLY A 31 -8.44 -1.74 -5.44
CA GLY A 31 -7.67 -2.63 -4.57
C GLY A 31 -7.70 -4.07 -5.09
N LEU A 32 -8.87 -4.58 -5.46
CA LEU A 32 -9.02 -5.92 -6.00
C LEU A 32 -8.22 -6.15 -7.29
N PHE A 33 -8.19 -5.17 -8.20
CA PHE A 33 -7.42 -5.26 -9.44
C PHE A 33 -5.92 -5.29 -9.19
N ILE A 34 -5.43 -4.46 -8.26
CA ILE A 34 -4.01 -4.49 -7.85
C ILE A 34 -3.67 -5.86 -7.24
N ALA A 35 -4.49 -6.34 -6.30
CA ALA A 35 -4.28 -7.63 -5.66
C ALA A 35 -4.31 -8.79 -6.67
N ALA A 36 -5.27 -8.78 -7.61
CA ALA A 36 -5.36 -9.79 -8.66
C ALA A 36 -4.15 -9.76 -9.60
N GLY A 37 -3.74 -8.57 -10.06
CA GLY A 37 -2.61 -8.41 -10.97
C GLY A 37 -1.29 -8.88 -10.35
N VAL A 38 -0.98 -8.42 -9.14
CA VAL A 38 0.24 -8.84 -8.43
C VAL A 38 0.21 -10.33 -8.09
N SER A 39 -0.93 -10.86 -7.62
CA SER A 39 -1.08 -12.30 -7.34
C SER A 39 -0.85 -13.12 -8.60
N GLN A 40 -1.41 -12.70 -9.75
CA GLN A 40 -1.17 -13.35 -11.03
C GLN A 40 0.31 -13.29 -11.41
N THR A 41 0.98 -12.13 -11.26
CA THR A 41 2.42 -12.02 -11.54
C THR A 41 3.25 -12.93 -10.66
N ILE A 42 2.91 -13.09 -9.37
CA ILE A 42 3.60 -14.01 -8.46
C ILE A 42 3.39 -15.46 -8.90
N PHE A 43 2.15 -15.89 -9.14
CA PHE A 43 1.84 -17.28 -9.51
C PHE A 43 2.39 -17.66 -10.88
N VAL A 44 2.18 -16.83 -11.90
CA VAL A 44 2.70 -17.07 -13.25
C VAL A 44 4.22 -16.94 -13.28
N GLY A 45 4.77 -15.96 -12.55
CA GLY A 45 6.22 -15.80 -12.41
C GLY A 45 6.88 -16.99 -11.72
N ALA A 46 6.26 -17.56 -10.69
CA ALA A 46 6.82 -18.72 -9.99
C ALA A 46 6.61 -20.03 -10.77
N PHE A 47 5.37 -20.32 -11.19
CA PHE A 47 4.95 -21.66 -11.67
C PHE A 47 4.49 -21.71 -13.12
N GLY A 48 4.44 -20.58 -13.83
CA GLY A 48 4.03 -20.53 -15.23
C GLY A 48 4.99 -21.27 -16.16
N PRO A 49 4.71 -21.27 -17.48
CA PRO A 49 5.53 -21.98 -18.47
C PRO A 49 7.01 -21.59 -18.45
N GLU A 50 7.31 -20.33 -18.15
CA GLU A 50 8.66 -19.79 -17.98
C GLU A 50 8.99 -19.47 -16.51
N GLY A 51 8.33 -20.19 -15.59
CA GLY A 51 8.39 -19.92 -14.16
C GLY A 51 9.79 -20.06 -13.57
N TYR A 52 10.14 -19.15 -12.65
CA TYR A 52 11.40 -19.16 -11.92
C TYR A 52 11.63 -20.47 -11.15
N PHE A 53 10.56 -21.13 -10.71
CA PHE A 53 10.67 -22.42 -10.02
C PHE A 53 11.16 -23.53 -10.97
N TRP A 54 10.61 -23.61 -12.18
CA TRP A 54 11.04 -24.61 -13.16
C TRP A 54 12.46 -24.34 -13.65
N LYS A 55 12.78 -23.08 -13.95
CA LYS A 55 14.14 -22.66 -14.32
C LYS A 55 15.17 -22.97 -13.24
N PHE A 56 14.80 -22.84 -11.97
CA PHE A 56 15.63 -23.26 -10.85
C PHE A 56 15.93 -24.77 -10.87
N ILE A 57 14.90 -25.60 -11.07
CA ILE A 57 15.07 -27.06 -11.16
C ILE A 57 15.93 -27.45 -12.35
N ASP A 58 15.68 -26.87 -13.53
CA ASP A 58 16.46 -27.14 -14.74
C ASP A 58 17.93 -26.74 -14.56
N ALA A 59 18.20 -25.57 -13.96
CA ALA A 59 19.55 -25.12 -13.66
C ALA A 59 20.28 -26.04 -12.66
N LEU A 60 19.54 -26.62 -11.70
CA LEU A 60 20.08 -27.59 -10.74
C LEU A 60 20.43 -28.91 -11.43
N ILE A 61 19.57 -29.39 -12.34
CA ILE A 61 19.81 -30.60 -13.16
C ILE A 61 21.03 -30.40 -14.06
N GLN A 62 21.22 -29.20 -14.61
CA GLN A 62 22.37 -28.83 -15.45
C GLN A 62 23.67 -28.61 -14.65
N GLY A 63 23.63 -28.68 -13.31
CA GLY A 63 24.80 -28.49 -12.45
C GLY A 63 25.27 -27.03 -12.32
N ALA A 64 24.50 -26.06 -12.81
CA ALA A 64 24.85 -24.64 -12.79
C ALA A 64 24.37 -23.97 -11.50
N LEU A 65 25.07 -24.25 -10.38
CA LEU A 65 24.65 -23.79 -9.04
C LEU A 65 24.48 -22.26 -8.93
N ARG A 66 25.34 -21.48 -9.59
CA ARG A 66 25.25 -20.01 -9.57
C ARG A 66 23.97 -19.50 -10.25
N VAL A 67 23.62 -20.07 -11.40
CA VAL A 67 22.43 -19.69 -12.16
C VAL A 67 21.16 -20.15 -11.43
N ALA A 68 21.20 -21.32 -10.79
CA ALA A 68 20.10 -21.78 -9.94
C ALA A 68 19.83 -20.80 -8.79
N LEU A 69 20.87 -20.27 -8.13
CA LEU A 69 20.70 -19.27 -7.07
C LEU A 69 20.04 -17.97 -7.57
N GLU A 70 20.33 -17.54 -8.80
CA GLU A 70 19.69 -16.37 -9.39
C GLU A 70 18.20 -16.59 -9.64
N TYR A 71 17.77 -17.81 -9.98
CA TYR A 71 16.35 -18.13 -10.19
C TYR A 71 15.54 -18.30 -8.90
N ILE A 72 16.14 -18.78 -7.81
CA ILE A 72 15.43 -18.94 -6.53
C ILE A 72 15.33 -17.62 -5.74
N LEU A 73 16.24 -16.67 -5.97
CA LEU A 73 16.34 -15.43 -5.20
C LEU A 73 15.06 -14.58 -5.25
N PRO A 74 14.40 -14.35 -6.41
CA PRO A 74 13.14 -13.61 -6.46
C PRO A 74 11.99 -14.29 -5.69
N ILE A 75 11.93 -15.62 -5.68
CA ILE A 75 10.92 -16.41 -4.94
C ILE A 75 11.13 -16.23 -3.44
N LEU A 76 12.38 -16.38 -2.98
CA LEU A 76 12.73 -16.15 -1.58
C LEU A 76 12.48 -14.69 -1.18
N GLY A 77 12.80 -13.73 -2.06
CA GLY A 77 12.50 -12.31 -1.88
C GLY A 77 11.01 -12.09 -1.63
N THR A 78 10.13 -12.66 -2.45
CA THR A 78 8.68 -12.57 -2.24
C THR A 78 8.24 -13.15 -0.91
N ILE A 79 8.76 -14.31 -0.50
CA ILE A 79 8.41 -14.94 0.79
C ILE A 79 8.86 -14.04 1.96
N VAL A 80 10.09 -13.53 1.92
CA VAL A 80 10.63 -12.66 2.97
C VAL A 80 9.83 -11.36 3.06
N VAL A 81 9.57 -10.70 1.94
CA VAL A 81 8.75 -9.48 1.89
C VAL A 81 7.35 -9.76 2.42
N PHE A 82 6.71 -10.85 1.98
CA PHE A 82 5.39 -11.26 2.45
C PHE A 82 5.34 -11.42 3.97
N LEU A 83 6.29 -12.15 4.56
CA LEU A 83 6.34 -12.36 6.01
C LEU A 83 6.55 -11.05 6.78
N ILE A 84 7.43 -10.17 6.31
CA ILE A 84 7.68 -8.87 6.96
C ILE A 84 6.44 -7.99 6.86
N VAL A 85 5.77 -7.93 5.71
CA VAL A 85 4.56 -7.11 5.55
C VAL A 85 3.41 -7.65 6.39
N VAL A 86 3.19 -8.98 6.41
CA VAL A 86 2.16 -9.59 7.27
C VAL A 86 2.45 -9.27 8.74
N TYR A 87 3.70 -9.37 9.18
CA TYR A 87 4.08 -9.01 10.53
C TYR A 87 3.78 -7.53 10.84
N ALA A 88 4.10 -6.62 9.92
CA ALA A 88 3.81 -5.20 10.05
C ALA A 88 2.30 -4.90 10.14
N GLU A 89 1.48 -5.57 9.34
CA GLU A 89 0.01 -5.42 9.35
C GLU A 89 -0.64 -5.92 10.65
N CYS A 90 -0.01 -6.86 11.35
CA CYS A 90 -0.47 -7.33 12.65
C CYS A 90 -0.25 -6.31 13.79
N LEU A 91 0.56 -5.26 13.60
CA LEU A 91 0.86 -4.28 14.63
C LEU A 91 -0.37 -3.37 14.90
N ARG A 92 -0.86 -3.41 16.15
CA ARG A 92 -2.02 -2.63 16.61
C ARG A 92 -1.67 -1.87 17.88
N VAL A 93 -2.08 -0.61 17.95
CA VAL A 93 -1.95 0.25 19.14
C VAL A 93 -3.33 0.34 19.80
N GLU A 94 -3.45 -0.19 21.01
CA GLU A 94 -4.71 -0.16 21.76
C GLU A 94 -4.83 1.11 22.60
N ILE A 95 -5.87 1.92 22.35
CA ILE A 95 -6.20 3.05 23.22
C ILE A 95 -7.35 2.65 24.15
N PRO A 96 -7.18 2.71 25.48
CA PRO A 96 -8.27 2.41 26.42
C PRO A 96 -9.31 3.54 26.40
N LEU A 97 -10.54 3.22 26.01
CA LEU A 97 -11.69 4.12 26.06
C LEU A 97 -12.63 3.71 27.21
N ALA A 98 -13.09 4.67 28.01
CA ALA A 98 -14.11 4.39 29.01
C ALA A 98 -15.49 4.76 28.47
N HIS A 99 -16.50 3.93 28.75
CA HIS A 99 -17.86 4.26 28.38
C HIS A 99 -18.44 5.30 29.36
N GLY A 100 -18.96 6.41 28.85
CA GLY A 100 -19.41 7.54 29.68
C GLY A 100 -20.76 7.33 30.40
N ARG A 101 -21.43 6.19 30.16
CA ARG A 101 -22.78 5.86 30.68
C ARG A 101 -22.80 4.65 31.61
N ILE A 102 -21.81 3.76 31.53
CA ILE A 102 -21.69 2.55 32.35
C ILE A 102 -20.41 2.68 33.19
N ARG A 103 -20.56 2.92 34.50
CA ARG A 103 -19.42 2.92 35.43
C ARG A 103 -18.75 1.55 35.38
N GLY A 104 -17.45 1.50 35.05
CA GLY A 104 -16.65 0.28 35.05
C GLY A 104 -16.42 -0.39 33.69
N ALA A 105 -17.22 -0.07 32.65
CA ALA A 105 -17.00 -0.59 31.30
C ALA A 105 -15.86 0.17 30.59
N VAL A 106 -14.67 -0.43 30.57
CA VAL A 106 -13.52 0.04 29.78
C VAL A 106 -13.46 -0.82 28.52
N GLY A 107 -13.75 -0.20 27.37
CA GLY A 107 -13.54 -0.82 26.06
C GLY A 107 -12.16 -0.46 25.52
N LYS A 108 -11.47 -1.39 24.88
CA LYS A 108 -10.25 -1.08 24.14
C LYS A 108 -10.65 -0.72 22.71
N TYR A 109 -10.21 0.44 22.21
CA TYR A 109 -10.35 0.78 20.79
C TYR A 109 -9.00 0.56 20.11
N PRO A 110 -8.83 -0.54 19.36
CA PRO A 110 -7.60 -0.82 18.65
C PRO A 110 -7.48 0.12 17.44
N ILE A 111 -6.43 0.94 17.41
CA ILE A 111 -6.04 1.68 16.21
C ILE A 111 -4.89 0.91 15.55
N LYS A 112 -5.04 0.55 14.28
CA LYS A 112 -3.95 -0.10 13.54
C LYS A 112 -2.74 0.84 13.46
N PHE A 113 -1.54 0.28 13.60
CA PHE A 113 -0.31 1.07 13.47
C PHE A 113 -0.21 1.69 12.07
N ILE A 114 -0.61 0.94 11.04
CA ILE A 114 -0.81 1.43 9.67
C ILE A 114 -2.13 2.21 9.59
N TYR A 115 -2.11 3.40 10.19
CA TYR A 115 -3.30 4.23 10.38
C TYR A 115 -3.88 4.75 9.06
N VAL A 116 -3.02 5.17 8.14
CA VAL A 116 -3.38 5.79 6.87
C VAL A 116 -3.66 4.75 5.77
N SER A 117 -3.54 3.46 6.10
CA SER A 117 -3.66 2.36 5.14
C SER A 117 -2.58 2.44 4.03
N ASN A 118 -2.77 1.69 2.94
CA ASN A 118 -1.81 1.56 1.85
C ASN A 118 -1.85 2.67 0.79
N LEU A 119 -2.83 3.57 0.89
CA LEU A 119 -3.07 4.60 -0.12
C LEU A 119 -1.91 5.58 -0.33
N PRO A 120 -1.15 6.00 0.71
CA PRO A 120 -0.01 6.89 0.50
C PRO A 120 1.07 6.28 -0.40
N VAL A 121 1.29 4.96 -0.29
CA VAL A 121 2.22 4.23 -1.17
C VAL A 121 1.65 4.11 -2.58
N ILE A 122 0.36 3.81 -2.72
CA ILE A 122 -0.30 3.75 -4.05
C ILE A 122 -0.13 5.09 -4.78
N PHE A 123 -0.40 6.22 -4.12
CA PHE A 123 -0.26 7.54 -4.74
C PHE A 123 1.19 7.88 -5.05
N THR A 124 2.13 7.50 -4.19
CA THR A 124 3.56 7.72 -4.44
C THR A 124 4.05 6.92 -5.64
N ALA A 125 3.73 5.62 -5.70
CA ALA A 125 4.08 4.76 -6.82
C ALA A 125 3.43 5.22 -8.13
N ALA A 126 2.16 5.64 -8.09
CA ALA A 126 1.47 6.22 -9.23
C ALA A 126 2.11 7.53 -9.69
N LEU A 127 2.53 8.41 -8.77
CA LEU A 127 3.25 9.63 -9.10
C LEU A 127 4.56 9.31 -9.81
N PHE A 128 5.34 8.35 -9.30
CA PHE A 128 6.63 7.97 -9.89
C PHE A 128 6.44 7.39 -11.29
N ALA A 129 5.44 6.51 -11.48
CA ALA A 129 5.09 5.96 -12.79
C ALA A 129 4.68 7.07 -13.78
N ASN A 130 3.90 8.06 -13.33
CA ASN A 130 3.52 9.19 -14.18
C ASN A 130 4.73 10.07 -14.53
N ILE A 131 5.62 10.37 -13.59
CA ILE A 131 6.85 11.12 -13.87
C ILE A 131 7.69 10.41 -14.93
N GLN A 132 7.85 9.09 -14.84
CA GLN A 132 8.58 8.29 -15.83
C GLN A 132 7.90 8.31 -17.20
N LEU A 133 6.57 8.20 -17.26
CA LEU A 133 5.81 8.26 -18.50
C LEU A 133 5.99 9.62 -19.20
N TRP A 134 5.84 10.72 -18.45
CA TRP A 134 6.04 12.08 -18.98
C TRP A 134 7.48 12.31 -19.41
N ALA A 135 8.46 11.80 -18.66
CA ALA A 135 9.86 11.90 -19.01
C ALA A 135 10.17 11.16 -20.32
N MET A 136 9.64 9.95 -20.49
CA MET A 136 9.79 9.19 -21.74
C MET A 136 9.11 9.88 -22.93
N PHE A 137 7.95 10.49 -22.70
CA PHE A 137 7.24 11.25 -23.74
C PHE A 137 8.03 12.49 -24.18
N LEU A 138 8.56 13.27 -23.23
CA LEU A 138 9.33 14.48 -23.50
C LEU A 138 10.67 14.17 -24.20
N ASP A 139 11.34 13.08 -23.81
CA ASP A 139 12.56 12.62 -24.47
C ASP A 139 12.29 12.26 -25.94
N LYS A 140 11.18 11.55 -26.22
CA LYS A 140 10.75 11.23 -27.60
C LYS A 140 10.41 12.47 -28.45
N ILE A 141 9.98 13.57 -27.83
CA ILE A 141 9.70 14.84 -28.52
C ILE A 141 10.98 15.66 -28.73
N GLY A 142 12.11 15.24 -28.16
CA GLY A 142 13.42 15.89 -28.31
C GLY A 142 13.78 16.88 -27.21
N PHE A 143 13.00 16.94 -26.12
CA PHE A 143 13.27 17.78 -24.94
C PHE A 143 13.54 16.92 -23.71
N PRO A 144 14.77 16.41 -23.50
CA PRO A 144 15.12 15.56 -22.35
C PRO A 144 15.30 16.39 -21.06
N ILE A 145 14.26 17.13 -20.65
CA ILE A 145 14.28 17.97 -19.44
C ILE A 145 14.27 17.10 -18.18
N LEU A 146 13.53 15.99 -18.21
CA LEU A 146 13.36 15.10 -17.06
C LEU A 146 14.36 13.95 -17.05
N GLY A 147 15.00 13.65 -18.18
CA GLY A 147 16.02 12.60 -18.30
C GLY A 147 16.11 12.02 -19.70
N ARG A 148 17.20 11.27 -19.95
CA ARG A 148 17.43 10.55 -21.22
C ARG A 148 17.09 9.08 -21.06
N PHE A 149 16.39 8.50 -22.03
CA PHE A 149 16.02 7.09 -22.03
C PHE A 149 16.80 6.34 -23.11
N ILE A 150 17.42 5.22 -22.71
CA ILE A 150 18.03 4.26 -23.63
C ILE A 150 17.25 2.95 -23.47
N GLU A 151 16.71 2.42 -24.57
CA GLU A 151 15.91 1.18 -24.57
C GLU A 151 14.72 1.20 -23.58
N GLY A 152 14.12 2.37 -23.36
CA GLY A 152 12.97 2.51 -22.47
C GLY A 152 13.31 2.55 -20.97
N ARG A 153 14.60 2.52 -20.61
CA ARG A 153 15.08 2.76 -19.23
C ARG A 153 15.73 4.14 -19.14
N PRO A 154 15.42 4.94 -18.11
CA PRO A 154 16.12 6.20 -17.91
C PRO A 154 17.56 5.89 -17.50
N VAL A 155 18.51 6.57 -18.14
CA VAL A 155 19.95 6.44 -17.87
C VAL A 155 20.49 7.65 -17.15
N ASP A 156 19.85 8.81 -17.31
CA ASP A 156 20.27 10.08 -16.73
C ASP A 156 19.06 10.98 -16.44
N GLY A 157 19.20 11.91 -15.48
CA GLY A 157 18.22 12.94 -15.13
C GLY A 157 17.38 12.66 -13.88
N ILE A 158 16.44 13.56 -13.60
CA ILE A 158 15.53 13.48 -12.44
C ILE A 158 14.71 12.18 -12.49
N ALA A 159 14.26 11.78 -13.67
CA ALA A 159 13.50 10.55 -13.89
C ALA A 159 14.26 9.29 -13.47
N TYR A 160 15.61 9.28 -13.56
CA TYR A 160 16.42 8.17 -13.08
C TYR A 160 16.23 7.96 -11.57
N TYR A 161 16.29 9.02 -10.76
CA TYR A 161 16.09 8.93 -9.30
C TYR A 161 14.68 8.52 -8.86
N PHE A 162 13.67 8.69 -9.73
CA PHE A 162 12.30 8.21 -9.52
C PHE A 162 12.09 6.76 -10.00
N THR A 163 13.11 6.10 -10.52
CA THR A 163 13.03 4.68 -10.86
C THR A 163 13.37 3.79 -9.69
N THR A 164 12.57 2.74 -9.55
CA THR A 164 12.80 1.69 -8.58
C THR A 164 14.01 0.85 -8.99
N PRO A 165 15.09 0.78 -8.17
CA PRO A 165 16.17 -0.15 -8.40
C PRO A 165 15.74 -1.54 -7.94
N TYR A 166 15.25 -2.35 -8.88
CA TYR A 166 14.82 -3.71 -8.58
C TYR A 166 16.03 -4.65 -8.39
N GLY A 167 16.04 -5.36 -7.26
CA GLY A 167 17.00 -6.42 -6.96
C GLY A 167 18.32 -5.95 -6.33
N LEU A 168 18.94 -6.84 -5.56
CA LEU A 168 20.14 -6.55 -4.78
C LEU A 168 21.33 -6.13 -5.66
N SER A 169 21.42 -6.66 -6.88
CA SER A 169 22.51 -6.35 -7.82
C SER A 169 22.50 -4.89 -8.27
N SER A 170 21.32 -4.30 -8.50
CA SER A 170 21.20 -2.89 -8.92
C SER A 170 21.45 -1.92 -7.77
N VAL A 171 21.10 -2.31 -6.54
CA VAL A 171 21.38 -1.53 -5.33
C VAL A 171 22.88 -1.52 -5.01
N LEU A 172 23.57 -2.64 -5.24
CA LEU A 172 25.02 -2.75 -5.03
C LEU A 172 25.83 -2.00 -6.09
N SER A 173 25.33 -1.90 -7.33
CA SER A 173 26.00 -1.15 -8.39
C SER A 173 25.91 0.36 -8.15
N ASP A 174 24.73 0.86 -7.76
CA ASP A 174 24.49 2.30 -7.55
C ASP A 174 23.84 2.59 -6.18
N PRO A 175 24.61 2.54 -5.07
CA PRO A 175 24.07 2.75 -3.73
C PRO A 175 23.46 4.14 -3.52
N ILE A 176 24.00 5.17 -4.21
CA ILE A 176 23.51 6.55 -4.12
C ILE A 176 22.08 6.63 -4.67
N HIS A 177 21.81 5.97 -5.79
CA HIS A 177 20.48 5.92 -6.40
C HIS A 177 19.46 5.27 -5.45
N ALA A 178 19.81 4.14 -4.84
CA ALA A 178 18.95 3.45 -3.88
C ALA A 178 18.63 4.31 -2.64
N ILE A 179 19.61 5.06 -2.12
CA ILE A 179 19.42 5.97 -0.99
C ILE A 179 18.47 7.11 -1.38
N VAL A 180 18.71 7.76 -2.52
CA VAL A 180 17.87 8.86 -3.00
C VAL A 180 16.43 8.39 -3.24
N TYR A 181 16.26 7.24 -3.91
CA TYR A 181 14.95 6.64 -4.13
C TYR A 181 14.21 6.36 -2.81
N THR A 182 14.89 5.80 -1.81
CA THR A 182 14.30 5.55 -0.48
C THR A 182 13.83 6.82 0.18
N ILE A 183 14.66 7.87 0.17
CA ILE A 183 14.33 9.17 0.78
C ILE A 183 13.13 9.78 0.07
N LEU A 184 13.11 9.77 -1.28
CA LEU A 184 11.98 10.28 -2.05
C LEU A 184 10.70 9.49 -1.75
N MET A 185 10.76 8.16 -1.74
CA MET A 185 9.62 7.30 -1.42
C MET A 185 9.04 7.64 -0.04
N VAL A 186 9.88 7.77 0.98
CA VAL A 186 9.46 8.12 2.35
C VAL A 186 8.83 9.52 2.39
N ILE A 187 9.47 10.52 1.78
CA ILE A 187 8.97 11.91 1.78
C ILE A 187 7.59 11.99 1.10
N PHE A 188 7.44 11.43 -0.10
CA PHE A 188 6.17 11.45 -0.81
C PHE A 188 5.09 10.63 -0.09
N CYS A 189 5.44 9.50 0.52
CA CYS A 189 4.49 8.75 1.35
C CYS A 189 4.01 9.57 2.54
N ILE A 190 4.88 10.33 3.23
CA ILE A 190 4.47 11.22 4.32
C ILE A 190 3.53 12.31 3.80
N ILE A 191 3.87 12.96 2.69
CA ILE A 191 3.06 14.03 2.09
C ILE A 191 1.67 13.50 1.74
N PHE A 192 1.58 12.42 0.96
CA PHE A 192 0.31 11.80 0.60
C PHE A 192 -0.43 11.25 1.82
N GLY A 193 0.29 10.80 2.84
CA GLY A 193 -0.30 10.32 4.08
C GLY A 193 -1.01 11.40 4.86
N ILE A 194 -0.40 12.58 4.98
CA ILE A 194 -1.03 13.74 5.62
C ILE A 194 -2.26 14.18 4.82
N PHE A 195 -2.13 14.32 3.49
CA PHE A 195 -3.26 14.67 2.63
C PHE A 195 -4.41 13.67 2.76
N TRP A 196 -4.12 12.37 2.78
CA TRP A 196 -5.15 11.35 2.90
C TRP A 196 -5.94 11.45 4.20
N VAL A 197 -5.28 11.74 5.32
CA VAL A 197 -5.95 11.90 6.62
C VAL A 197 -6.94 13.05 6.61
N GLU A 198 -6.58 14.16 5.95
CA GLU A 198 -7.46 15.32 5.81
C GLU A 198 -8.63 15.04 4.86
N THR A 199 -8.39 14.36 3.72
CA THR A 199 -9.44 14.10 2.71
C THR A 199 -10.39 12.97 3.09
N ALA A 200 -9.90 11.93 3.78
CA ALA A 200 -10.70 10.77 4.17
C ALA A 200 -11.54 10.98 5.44
N GLY A 201 -11.44 12.16 6.07
CA GLY A 201 -12.13 12.47 7.33
C GLY A 201 -11.61 11.64 8.52
N LEU A 202 -10.34 11.23 8.44
CA LEU A 202 -9.59 10.59 9.53
C LEU A 202 -8.90 11.65 10.42
N ASP A 203 -9.13 12.92 10.16
CA ASP A 203 -8.62 14.01 10.97
C ASP A 203 -9.20 14.01 12.39
N ALA A 204 -8.48 14.66 13.31
CA ALA A 204 -8.83 14.73 14.72
C ALA A 204 -10.23 15.31 14.98
N ALA A 205 -10.65 16.29 14.18
CA ALA A 205 -11.91 16.99 14.37
C ALA A 205 -13.08 16.11 13.90
N SER A 206 -12.95 15.43 12.77
CA SER A 206 -13.96 14.48 12.28
C SER A 206 -14.10 13.28 13.21
N MET A 207 -13.01 12.69 13.70
CA MET A 207 -13.09 11.61 14.67
C MET A 207 -13.65 12.04 16.02
N ALA A 208 -13.31 13.24 16.51
CA ALA A 208 -13.89 13.78 17.74
C ALA A 208 -15.41 13.99 17.60
N ARG A 209 -15.89 14.48 16.45
CA ARG A 209 -17.32 14.62 16.15
C ARG A 209 -18.05 13.28 16.17
N ARG A 210 -17.46 12.22 15.59
CA ARG A 210 -17.99 10.84 15.62
C ARG A 210 -18.04 10.27 17.05
N LEU A 211 -16.97 10.43 17.84
CA LEU A 211 -16.97 9.99 19.24
C LEU A 211 -17.99 10.73 20.10
N GLY A 212 -18.14 12.04 19.86
CA GLY A 212 -19.13 12.88 20.52
C GLY A 212 -20.57 12.46 20.22
N SER A 213 -20.90 12.14 18.96
CA SER A 213 -22.25 11.67 18.59
C SER A 213 -22.61 10.32 19.21
N LEU A 214 -21.60 9.48 19.47
CA LEU A 214 -21.76 8.19 20.15
C LEU A 214 -21.85 8.31 21.70
N ASN A 215 -21.87 9.52 22.26
CA ASN A 215 -21.78 9.77 23.71
C ASN A 215 -20.57 9.08 24.38
N MET A 216 -19.53 8.79 23.61
CA MET A 216 -18.29 8.20 24.10
C MET A 216 -17.35 9.32 24.58
N ALA A 217 -16.68 9.11 25.70
CA ALA A 217 -15.75 10.08 26.26
C ALA A 217 -14.48 9.37 26.72
N ILE A 218 -13.33 10.01 26.51
CA ILE A 218 -12.06 9.49 27.00
C ILE A 218 -12.08 9.53 28.54
N LYS A 219 -11.68 8.43 29.20
CA LYS A 219 -11.69 8.28 30.67
C LYS A 219 -10.97 9.46 31.33
N GLY A 220 -11.61 10.11 32.30
CA GLY A 220 -11.01 11.20 33.08
C GLY A 220 -11.13 12.62 32.51
N PHE A 221 -11.82 12.81 31.37
CA PHE A 221 -11.97 14.14 30.74
C PHE A 221 -13.43 14.60 30.63
N ARG A 222 -13.60 15.93 30.53
CA ARG A 222 -14.91 16.56 30.25
C ARG A 222 -15.42 16.09 28.87
N LYS A 223 -16.74 15.87 28.77
CA LYS A 223 -17.45 15.43 27.54
C LYS A 223 -17.52 16.52 26.45
N SER A 224 -16.47 17.31 26.24
CA SER A 224 -16.44 18.31 25.18
C SER A 224 -15.70 17.77 23.96
N THR A 225 -16.36 17.82 22.80
CA THR A 225 -15.79 17.44 21.50
C THR A 225 -14.45 18.11 21.24
N LYS A 226 -14.30 19.39 21.64
CA LYS A 226 -13.07 20.17 21.50
C LYS A 226 -11.91 19.65 22.36
N ALA A 227 -12.18 19.12 23.56
CA ALA A 227 -11.14 18.52 24.40
C ALA A 227 -10.68 17.16 23.86
N ILE A 228 -11.61 16.36 23.32
CA ILE A 228 -11.31 15.10 22.63
C ILE A 228 -10.46 15.38 21.39
N GLU A 229 -10.83 16.36 20.58
CA GLU A 229 -10.10 16.78 19.37
C GLU A 229 -8.65 17.19 19.67
N GLN A 230 -8.42 18.08 20.63
CA GLN A 230 -7.06 18.52 20.98
C GLN A 230 -6.15 17.36 21.39
N ARG A 231 -6.70 16.35 22.06
CA ARG A 231 -5.94 15.15 22.45
C ARG A 231 -5.70 14.25 21.25
N LEU A 232 -6.73 13.96 20.47
CA LEU A 232 -6.61 13.18 19.25
C LEU A 232 -5.59 13.78 18.28
N LYS A 233 -5.58 15.11 18.11
CA LYS A 233 -4.62 15.81 17.25
C LYS A 233 -3.17 15.55 17.64
N ARG A 234 -2.87 15.43 18.94
CA ARG A 234 -1.52 15.11 19.44
C ARG A 234 -1.09 13.70 19.07
N TYR A 235 -2.02 12.76 18.87
CA TYR A 235 -1.70 11.37 18.53
C TYR A 235 -1.77 11.10 17.02
N ILE A 236 -2.79 11.61 16.33
CA ILE A 236 -3.03 11.30 14.92
C ILE A 236 -1.88 11.79 14.05
N MET A 237 -1.46 13.06 14.18
CA MET A 237 -0.43 13.61 13.29
C MET A 237 0.91 12.84 13.39
N PRO A 238 1.46 12.57 14.59
CA PRO A 238 2.65 11.72 14.70
C PRO A 238 2.43 10.30 14.19
N ILE A 239 1.28 9.67 14.48
CA ILE A 239 0.99 8.31 13.99
C ILE A 239 0.94 8.29 12.47
N THR A 240 0.29 9.26 11.83
CA THR A 240 0.20 9.41 10.37
C THR A 240 1.57 9.53 9.73
N VAL A 241 2.44 10.40 10.28
CA VAL A 241 3.80 10.58 9.75
C VAL A 241 4.63 9.32 9.95
N MET A 242 4.61 8.73 11.15
CA MET A 242 5.35 7.51 11.47
C MET A 242 4.89 6.32 10.61
N SER A 243 3.58 6.13 10.46
CA SER A 243 3.02 5.04 9.67
C SER A 243 3.37 5.22 8.20
N SER A 244 3.20 6.43 7.64
CA SER A 244 3.46 6.68 6.23
C SER A 244 4.95 6.58 5.90
N ALA A 245 5.82 7.06 6.80
CA ALA A 245 7.26 6.89 6.68
C ALA A 245 7.67 5.42 6.74
N PHE A 246 7.10 4.65 7.69
CA PHE A 246 7.40 3.23 7.85
C PHE A 246 6.97 2.42 6.63
N ILE A 247 5.76 2.65 6.09
CA ILE A 247 5.29 1.92 4.91
C ILE A 247 6.09 2.34 3.66
N GLY A 248 6.44 3.62 3.51
CA GLY A 248 7.30 4.08 2.42
C GLY A 248 8.70 3.46 2.47
N LEU A 249 9.28 3.34 3.67
CA LEU A 249 10.56 2.65 3.87
C LEU A 249 10.44 1.16 3.55
N LEU A 250 9.36 0.52 4.04
CA LEU A 250 9.12 -0.89 3.80
C LEU A 250 8.93 -1.19 2.31
N ALA A 251 8.22 -0.32 1.58
CA ALA A 251 8.03 -0.42 0.14
C ALA A 251 9.37 -0.32 -0.61
N ALA A 252 10.21 0.67 -0.28
CA ALA A 252 11.52 0.83 -0.89
C ALA A 252 12.44 -0.37 -0.63
N LEU A 253 12.51 -0.84 0.62
CA LEU A 253 13.30 -2.02 0.98
C LEU A 253 12.79 -3.29 0.31
N ALA A 254 11.47 -3.44 0.20
CA ALA A 254 10.87 -4.59 -0.48
C ALA A 254 11.26 -4.61 -1.96
N ASP A 255 11.29 -3.47 -2.63
CA ASP A 255 11.68 -3.39 -4.04
C ASP A 255 13.16 -3.78 -4.25
N PHE A 256 14.03 -3.49 -3.29
CA PHE A 256 15.44 -3.90 -3.33
C PHE A 256 15.61 -5.42 -3.29
N THR A 257 14.70 -6.15 -2.64
CA THR A 257 14.78 -7.62 -2.59
C THR A 257 14.57 -8.29 -3.95
N GLY A 258 14.02 -7.57 -4.94
CA GLY A 258 13.72 -8.14 -6.25
C GLY A 258 12.61 -9.19 -6.22
N ALA A 259 11.68 -9.08 -5.28
CA ALA A 259 10.54 -9.97 -5.15
C ALA A 259 9.72 -10.08 -6.46
N LEU A 260 9.25 -11.29 -6.77
CA LEU A 260 8.26 -11.53 -7.82
C LEU A 260 6.99 -10.71 -7.54
N GLY A 261 6.49 -10.01 -8.57
CA GLY A 261 5.35 -9.09 -8.44
C GLY A 261 5.70 -7.67 -7.99
N GLY A 262 6.98 -7.38 -7.75
CA GLY A 262 7.46 -6.09 -7.21
C GLY A 262 7.25 -6.02 -5.70
N GLY A 263 8.25 -5.54 -4.96
CA GLY A 263 8.18 -5.49 -3.49
C GLY A 263 7.06 -4.60 -2.97
N THR A 264 6.89 -3.43 -3.58
CA THR A 264 5.75 -2.55 -3.35
C THR A 264 4.43 -3.23 -3.72
N GLY A 265 4.38 -3.97 -4.83
CA GLY A 265 3.20 -4.71 -5.26
C GLY A 265 2.76 -5.75 -4.22
N VAL A 266 3.69 -6.57 -3.74
CA VAL A 266 3.46 -7.57 -2.69
C VAL A 266 2.92 -6.91 -1.43
N LEU A 267 3.53 -5.80 -1.00
CA LEU A 267 3.07 -5.03 0.17
C LEU A 267 1.61 -4.61 0.00
N LEU A 268 1.27 -4.02 -1.15
CA LEU A 268 -0.08 -3.56 -1.43
C LEU A 268 -1.08 -4.71 -1.40
N THR A 269 -0.75 -5.83 -2.06
CA THR A 269 -1.61 -7.02 -2.11
C THR A 269 -1.91 -7.57 -0.73
N VAL A 270 -0.89 -7.72 0.13
CA VAL A 270 -1.08 -8.27 1.48
C VAL A 270 -2.08 -7.44 2.27
N SER A 271 -1.92 -6.11 2.33
CA SER A 271 -2.86 -5.32 3.14
C SER A 271 -4.22 -5.14 2.48
N ILE A 272 -4.31 -5.16 1.14
CA ILE A 272 -5.61 -5.18 0.45
C ILE A 272 -6.37 -6.48 0.79
N VAL A 273 -5.70 -7.62 0.71
CA VAL A 273 -6.30 -8.93 1.05
C VAL A 273 -6.68 -8.98 2.52
N TYR A 274 -5.83 -8.47 3.42
CA TYR A 274 -6.14 -8.40 4.85
C TYR A 274 -7.36 -7.51 5.13
N ARG A 275 -7.45 -6.35 4.46
CA ARG A 275 -8.60 -5.46 4.58
C ARG A 275 -9.87 -6.10 4.02
N LEU A 276 -9.78 -6.78 2.89
CA LEU A 276 -10.90 -7.52 2.30
C LEU A 276 -11.38 -8.61 3.28
N TYR A 277 -10.45 -9.36 3.89
CA TYR A 277 -10.76 -10.35 4.92
C TYR A 277 -11.51 -9.75 6.11
N GLU A 278 -11.06 -8.61 6.64
CA GLU A 278 -11.76 -7.92 7.73
C GLU A 278 -13.16 -7.45 7.33
N GLN A 279 -13.33 -6.96 6.10
CA GLN A 279 -14.64 -6.53 5.59
C GLN A 279 -15.61 -7.70 5.48
N ILE A 280 -15.16 -8.85 4.96
CA ILE A 280 -15.97 -10.07 4.88
C ILE A 280 -16.43 -10.51 6.27
N ILE A 281 -15.54 -10.49 7.26
CA ILE A 281 -15.90 -10.84 8.65
C ILE A 281 -16.94 -9.86 9.21
N GLN A 282 -16.75 -8.56 8.98
CA GLN A 282 -17.70 -7.55 9.45
C GLN A 282 -19.08 -7.73 8.83
N GLU A 283 -19.16 -8.08 7.54
CA GLU A 283 -20.42 -8.39 6.87
C GLU A 283 -21.07 -9.65 7.47
N GLN A 284 -20.32 -10.75 7.64
CA GLN A 284 -20.84 -11.98 8.25
C GLN A 284 -21.40 -11.74 9.67
N ILE A 285 -20.69 -10.99 10.51
CA ILE A 285 -21.15 -10.64 11.86
C ILE A 285 -22.44 -9.81 11.79
N SER A 286 -22.53 -8.89 10.82
CA SER A 286 -23.71 -8.07 10.64
C SER A 286 -24.94 -8.86 10.20
N GLU A 287 -24.74 -9.92 9.40
CA GLU A 287 -25.82 -10.84 8.99
C GLU A 287 -26.30 -11.72 10.15
N LEU A 288 -25.37 -12.24 10.96
CA LEU A 288 -25.68 -13.13 12.08
C LEU A 288 -26.40 -12.43 13.23
N HIS A 289 -26.12 -11.14 13.46
CA HIS A 289 -26.71 -10.37 14.55
C HIS A 289 -27.24 -9.01 14.08
N PRO A 290 -28.50 -8.91 13.63
CA PRO A 290 -29.08 -7.68 13.09
C PRO A 290 -29.13 -6.50 14.08
N ILE A 291 -29.08 -6.79 15.40
CA ILE A 291 -28.99 -5.78 16.46
C ILE A 291 -27.57 -5.20 16.55
N LEU A 292 -26.52 -6.03 16.41
CA LEU A 292 -25.12 -5.58 16.34
C LEU A 292 -24.83 -4.85 15.02
N ALA A 293 -25.48 -5.25 13.93
CA ALA A 293 -25.39 -4.57 12.63
C ALA A 293 -25.79 -3.09 12.71
N LYS A 294 -26.83 -2.74 13.48
CA LYS A 294 -27.24 -1.33 13.69
C LYS A 294 -26.21 -0.50 14.46
N LEU A 295 -25.35 -1.14 15.26
CA LEU A 295 -24.30 -0.49 16.04
C LEU A 295 -22.99 -0.38 15.25
N LEU A 296 -22.72 -1.32 14.32
CA LEU A 296 -21.53 -1.34 13.47
C LEU A 296 -21.68 -0.52 12.17
N ARG A 297 -22.89 -0.40 11.61
CA ARG A 297 -23.17 0.44 10.42
C ARG A 297 -23.28 1.94 10.71
N ARG A 298 -23.13 2.39 11.97
CA ARG A 298 -23.26 3.81 12.38
C ARG A 298 -21.96 4.38 12.92
#